data_AF-A0A1G9ZQQ6-F1
#
_entry.id   AF-A0A1G9ZQQ6-F1
#
_cell.length_a   1.000
_cell.length_b   1.000
_cell.length_c   1.000
_cell.angle_alpha   90.00
_cell.angle_beta   90.00
_cell.angle_gamma   90.00
#
_symmetry.space_group_name_H-M   'P 1'
#
loop_
_entity.id
_entity.type
_entity.pdbx_description
1 polymer ?
#
loop_
_entity_poly.entity_id
_entity_poly.type
_entity_poly.pdbx_seq_one_letter_code
_entity_poly.pdbx_strand_id
1 'polypeptide(L)'
;MTRYTPECVDDTLVLVGEDDGDRIEIGTVDDIVDAIGGETYQIEYDHHQRTQPWLRTDDGVLEIDVREAVMTLPHTEEKVADLVDYDMSTDRYGLPARTVEFANQLVDIFERQGSS
;
A
#
# COMPACT_ATOMS: atom_id res chain seq x y z
N MET A 1 11.78 -7.86 15.22
CA MET A 1 11.20 -7.78 13.87
C MET A 1 11.25 -6.33 13.51
N THR A 2 12.16 -5.99 12.60
CA THR A 2 12.31 -4.62 12.13
C THR A 2 11.01 -4.19 11.44
N ARG A 3 10.55 -2.99 11.76
CA ARG A 3 9.47 -2.33 11.02
C ARG A 3 10.09 -1.36 10.04
N TYR A 4 9.42 -1.22 8.91
CA TYR A 4 9.78 -0.25 7.89
C TYR A 4 8.72 0.82 7.85
N THR A 5 9.13 2.08 7.92
CA THR A 5 8.23 3.23 7.81
C THR A 5 8.37 3.88 6.43
N PRO A 6 7.28 4.34 5.82
CA PRO A 6 7.37 5.06 4.57
C PRO A 6 7.96 6.46 4.76
N GLU A 7 8.87 6.84 3.87
CA GLU A 7 9.45 8.18 3.76
C GLU A 7 9.31 8.61 2.29
N CYS A 8 8.80 9.81 2.05
CA CYS A 8 8.73 10.38 0.71
C CYS A 8 9.91 11.32 0.49
N VAL A 9 10.76 11.00 -0.49
CA VAL A 9 11.94 11.79 -0.87
C VAL A 9 11.84 12.10 -2.36
N ASP A 10 11.75 13.38 -2.71
CA ASP A 10 11.61 13.83 -4.10
C ASP A 10 10.50 13.07 -4.86
N ASP A 11 9.30 13.01 -4.26
CA ASP A 11 8.11 12.29 -4.75
C ASP A 11 8.25 10.76 -4.86
N THR A 12 9.41 10.22 -4.45
CA THR A 12 9.70 8.79 -4.43
C THR A 12 9.48 8.20 -3.05
N LEU A 13 8.70 7.13 -2.99
CA LEU A 13 8.49 6.36 -1.77
C LEU A 13 9.70 5.49 -1.47
N VAL A 14 10.23 5.63 -0.26
CA VAL A 14 11.29 4.82 0.31
C VAL A 14 10.80 4.19 1.60
N LEU A 15 10.97 2.88 1.76
CA LEU A 15 10.73 2.21 3.03
C LEU A 15 12.02 2.21 3.85
N VAL A 16 11.96 2.74 5.07
CA VAL A 16 13.12 2.90 5.95
C VAL A 16 13.00 1.99 7.17
N GLY A 17 13.98 1.09 7.36
CA GLY A 17 14.06 0.21 8.51
C GLY A 17 14.32 1.00 9.79
N GLU A 18 13.46 0.87 10.80
CA GLU A 18 13.55 1.65 12.04
C GLU A 18 14.80 1.33 12.89
N ASP A 19 15.31 0.09 12.81
CA ASP A 19 16.41 -0.40 13.66
C ASP A 19 17.79 -0.22 13.00
N ASP A 20 17.88 -0.46 11.70
CA ASP A 20 19.12 -0.59 10.93
C ASP A 20 19.29 0.51 9.87
N GLY A 21 18.23 1.28 9.60
CA GLY A 21 18.25 2.39 8.65
C GLY A 21 18.36 1.95 7.19
N ASP A 22 18.08 0.67 6.89
CA ASP A 22 18.01 0.18 5.51
C ASP A 22 16.94 0.95 4.73
N ARG A 23 17.21 1.21 3.45
CA ARG A 23 16.38 2.06 2.58
C ARG A 23 16.03 1.32 1.31
N ILE A 24 14.77 0.97 1.17
CA ILE A 24 14.26 0.28 -0.02
C ILE A 24 13.41 1.26 -0.82
N GLU A 25 13.91 1.64 -1.99
CA GLU A 25 13.17 2.44 -2.96
C GLU A 25 12.05 1.60 -3.60
N ILE A 26 10.84 2.16 -3.67
CA ILE A 26 9.67 1.49 -4.25
C ILE A 26 9.29 2.07 -5.61
N GLY A 27 9.31 3.39 -5.76
CA GLY A 27 8.83 4.12 -6.94
C GLY A 27 8.18 5.44 -6.55
N THR A 28 7.69 6.20 -7.52
CA THR A 28 6.99 7.46 -7.20
C THR A 28 5.65 7.17 -6.53
N VAL A 29 5.21 8.06 -5.64
CA VAL A 29 3.90 7.91 -4.99
C VAL A 29 2.77 7.92 -6.03
N ASP A 30 2.92 8.73 -7.09
CA ASP A 30 1.94 8.81 -8.17
C ASP A 30 1.85 7.50 -8.95
N ASP A 31 2.98 6.88 -9.29
CA ASP A 31 3.00 5.57 -9.97
C ASP A 31 2.34 4.47 -9.13
N ILE A 32 2.51 4.52 -7.80
CA ILE A 32 1.89 3.57 -6.87
C ILE A 32 0.37 3.78 -6.83
N VAL A 33 -0.08 5.03 -6.74
CA VAL A 33 -1.51 5.39 -6.75
C VAL A 33 -2.16 4.96 -8.07
N ASP A 34 -1.50 5.21 -9.20
CA ASP A 34 -1.96 4.79 -10.52
C ASP A 34 -2.00 3.25 -10.65
N ALA A 35 -1.01 2.55 -10.09
CA ALA A 35 -0.99 1.08 -10.06
C ALA A 35 -2.13 0.48 -9.21
N ILE A 36 -2.55 1.16 -8.14
CA ILE A 36 -3.70 0.76 -7.31
C ILE A 36 -5.04 1.03 -8.02
N GLY A 37 -5.07 1.98 -8.94
CA GLY A 37 -6.26 2.34 -9.72
C GLY A 37 -6.90 3.68 -9.32
N GLY A 38 -6.19 4.53 -8.57
CA GLY A 38 -6.60 5.90 -8.27
C GLY A 38 -6.42 6.31 -6.80
N GLU A 39 -6.79 7.56 -6.49
CA GLU A 39 -6.60 8.18 -5.16
C GLU A 39 -7.50 7.60 -4.07
N THR A 40 -8.57 6.90 -4.46
CA THR A 40 -9.56 6.34 -3.53
C THR A 40 -9.77 4.86 -3.81
N TYR A 41 -9.54 4.03 -2.81
CA TYR A 41 -9.89 2.61 -2.84
C TYR A 41 -11.17 2.39 -2.04
N GLN A 42 -12.17 1.77 -2.66
CA GLN A 42 -13.47 1.51 -2.03
C GLN A 42 -13.60 0.03 -1.67
N ILE A 43 -13.92 -0.22 -0.41
CA ILE A 43 -14.24 -1.55 0.09
C ILE A 43 -15.74 -1.64 0.30
N GLU A 44 -16.42 -2.50 -0.46
CA GLU A 44 -17.82 -2.82 -0.25
C GLU A 44 -17.96 -3.92 0.81
N TYR A 45 -18.61 -3.60 1.92
CA TYR A 45 -18.93 -4.60 2.94
C TYR A 45 -20.18 -5.39 2.56
N ASP A 46 -20.21 -6.67 2.94
CA ASP A 46 -21.39 -7.51 2.76
C ASP A 46 -22.54 -7.10 3.69
N HIS A 47 -23.74 -7.62 3.41
CA HIS A 47 -24.94 -7.28 4.18
C HIS A 47 -24.84 -7.62 5.68
N HIS A 48 -24.01 -8.59 6.06
CA HIS A 48 -23.84 -8.98 7.46
C HIS A 48 -22.90 -7.99 8.19
N GLN A 49 -21.82 -7.57 7.54
CA GLN A 49 -20.85 -6.61 8.04
C GLN A 49 -21.43 -5.17 8.14
N ARG A 50 -22.33 -4.78 7.23
CA ARG A 50 -23.04 -3.48 7.26
C ARG A 50 -23.87 -3.23 8.53
N THR A 51 -24.16 -4.27 9.31
CA THR A 51 -24.93 -4.13 10.56
C THR A 51 -24.04 -3.89 11.79
N GLN A 52 -22.72 -3.87 11.62
CA GLN A 52 -21.77 -3.70 12.72
C GLN A 52 -21.77 -2.25 13.24
N PRO A 53 -21.90 -2.02 14.57
CA PRO A 53 -22.01 -0.68 15.16
C PRO A 53 -20.77 0.21 14.98
N TRP A 54 -19.62 -0.39 14.71
CA TRP A 54 -18.34 0.31 14.45
C TRP A 54 -18.20 0.74 12.99
N LEU A 55 -19.01 0.18 12.09
CA LEU A 55 -19.11 0.61 10.69
C LEU A 55 -20.07 1.81 10.64
N ARG A 56 -19.58 2.99 11.01
CA ARG A 56 -20.33 4.26 10.82
C ARG A 56 -20.15 4.79 9.41
N THR A 57 -20.53 3.99 8.42
CA THR A 57 -20.56 4.39 7.02
C THR A 57 -22.01 4.35 6.55
N ASP A 58 -22.53 5.48 6.07
CA ASP A 58 -23.95 5.63 5.71
C ASP A 58 -24.38 4.67 4.58
N ASP A 59 -23.43 4.21 3.74
CA ASP A 59 -23.70 3.38 2.55
C ASP A 59 -23.09 1.96 2.61
N GLY A 60 -22.41 1.59 3.71
CA GLY A 60 -21.73 0.29 3.82
C GLY A 60 -20.47 0.15 2.96
N VAL A 61 -19.86 1.28 2.60
CA VAL A 61 -18.59 1.37 1.87
C VAL A 61 -17.57 2.05 2.78
N LEU A 62 -16.35 1.50 2.87
CA LEU A 62 -15.20 2.21 3.43
C LEU A 62 -14.37 2.78 2.28
N GLU A 63 -14.17 4.09 2.31
CA GLU A 63 -13.29 4.79 1.40
C GLU A 63 -11.92 4.95 2.06
N ILE A 64 -10.88 4.52 1.37
CA ILE A 64 -9.49 4.65 1.80
C ILE A 64 -8.81 5.65 0.89
N ASP A 65 -8.19 6.68 1.48
CA ASP A 65 -7.24 7.55 0.78
C ASP A 65 -5.96 6.76 0.52
N VAL A 66 -5.74 6.41 -0.74
CA VAL A 66 -4.63 5.56 -1.16
C VAL A 66 -3.30 6.25 -0.90
N ARG A 67 -3.22 7.55 -1.18
CA ARG A 67 -1.98 8.32 -0.99
C ARG A 67 -1.62 8.39 0.49
N GLU A 68 -2.60 8.67 1.35
CA GLU A 68 -2.40 8.66 2.79
C GLU A 68 -1.92 7.29 3.26
N ALA A 69 -2.57 6.21 2.82
CA ALA A 69 -2.20 4.85 3.19
C ALA A 69 -0.75 4.50 2.76
N VAL A 70 -0.37 4.85 1.53
CA VAL A 70 0.99 4.64 0.99
C VAL A 70 2.05 5.34 1.86
N MET A 71 1.77 6.54 2.35
CA MET A 71 2.74 7.35 3.10
C MET A 71 2.76 7.07 4.61
N THR A 72 1.81 6.30 5.15
CA THR A 72 1.63 6.15 6.60
C THR A 72 1.71 4.72 7.11
N LEU A 73 1.40 3.72 6.27
CA LEU A 73 1.32 2.33 6.72
C LEU A 73 2.72 1.74 6.96
N PRO A 74 3.02 1.23 8.17
CA PRO A 74 4.28 0.56 8.41
C PRO A 74 4.27 -0.86 7.85
N HIS A 75 5.40 -1.29 7.31
CA HIS A 75 5.61 -2.60 6.71
C HIS A 75 6.46 -3.50 7.61
N THR A 76 6.29 -4.81 7.49
CA THR A 76 7.13 -5.80 8.18
C THR A 76 8.35 -6.11 7.32
N GLU A 77 9.45 -6.46 7.98
CA GLU A 77 10.66 -6.96 7.31
C GLU A 77 10.39 -8.07 6.28
N GLU A 78 9.52 -9.03 6.60
CA GLU A 78 9.14 -10.11 5.67
C GLU A 78 8.56 -9.57 4.35
N LYS A 79 7.65 -8.60 4.42
CA LYS A 79 7.04 -8.00 3.23
C LYS A 79 8.05 -7.20 2.41
N VAL A 80 8.96 -6.50 3.10
CA VAL A 80 9.99 -5.70 2.44
C VAL A 80 11.03 -6.60 1.77
N ALA A 81 11.42 -7.70 2.42
CA ALA A 81 12.34 -8.68 1.84
C ALA A 81 11.81 -9.25 0.52
N ASP A 82 10.51 -9.56 0.44
CA ASP A 82 9.88 -10.01 -0.80
C ASP A 82 9.94 -8.94 -1.91
N LEU A 83 9.90 -7.65 -1.55
CA LEU A 83 9.93 -6.54 -2.52
C LEU A 83 11.33 -6.31 -3.13
N VAL A 84 12.39 -6.61 -2.38
CA VAL A 84 13.78 -6.39 -2.81
C VAL A 84 14.13 -7.22 -4.05
N ASP A 85 13.52 -8.40 -4.20
CA ASP A 85 13.75 -9.30 -5.34
C ASP A 85 13.17 -8.78 -6.66
N TYR A 86 12.25 -7.81 -6.62
CA TYR A 86 11.71 -7.18 -7.82
C TYR A 86 12.61 -6.07 -8.32
N ASP A 87 12.77 -6.04 -9.64
CA ASP A 87 13.60 -5.07 -10.35
C ASP A 87 12.93 -3.70 -10.47
N MET A 88 13.78 -2.67 -10.62
CA MET A 88 13.35 -1.27 -10.75
C MET A 88 13.30 -0.77 -12.21
N SER A 89 13.63 -1.59 -13.21
CA SER A 89 13.50 -1.20 -14.62
C SER A 89 12.04 -1.09 -15.05
N THR A 90 11.75 -0.07 -15.86
CA THR A 90 10.45 0.21 -16.46
C THR A 90 10.34 -0.23 -17.92
N ASP A 91 11.42 -0.79 -18.50
CA ASP A 91 11.58 -1.01 -19.95
C ASP A 91 10.46 -1.85 -20.59
N ARG A 92 9.77 -2.66 -19.79
CA ARG A 92 8.79 -3.65 -20.26
C ARG A 92 7.34 -3.21 -20.13
N TYR A 93 7.00 -2.49 -19.06
CA TYR A 93 5.61 -2.23 -18.67
C TYR A 93 5.33 -0.78 -18.29
N GLY A 94 6.31 0.13 -18.42
CA GLY A 94 6.16 1.55 -18.10
C GLY A 94 6.27 1.87 -16.60
N LEU A 95 6.07 0.88 -15.73
CA LEU A 95 6.28 0.96 -14.29
C LEU A 95 7.29 -0.09 -13.81
N PRO A 96 8.04 0.19 -12.72
CA PRO A 96 8.93 -0.81 -12.11
C PRO A 96 8.13 -1.99 -11.53
N ALA A 97 8.66 -3.20 -11.64
CA ALA A 97 7.98 -4.40 -11.12
C ALA A 97 7.76 -4.28 -9.61
N ARG A 98 8.74 -3.75 -8.87
CA ARG A 98 8.63 -3.53 -7.42
C ARG A 98 7.49 -2.59 -7.06
N THR A 99 7.28 -1.53 -7.83
CA THR A 99 6.19 -0.55 -7.62
C THR A 99 4.83 -1.24 -7.74
N VAL A 100 4.65 -2.05 -8.77
CA VAL A 100 3.40 -2.79 -9.02
C VAL A 100 3.16 -3.82 -7.91
N GLU A 101 4.19 -4.55 -7.49
CA GLU A 101 4.06 -5.55 -6.43
C GLU A 101 3.77 -4.91 -5.06
N PHE A 102 4.35 -3.74 -4.77
CA PHE A 102 4.00 -2.97 -3.59
C PHE A 102 2.52 -2.52 -3.61
N ALA A 103 2.05 -2.02 -4.75
CA ALA A 103 0.64 -1.68 -4.95
C ALA A 103 -0.29 -2.88 -4.71
N ASN A 104 0.05 -4.06 -5.26
CA ASN A 104 -0.71 -5.29 -5.03
C ASN A 104 -0.76 -5.66 -3.53
N GLN A 105 0.36 -5.54 -2.81
CA GLN A 105 0.39 -5.80 -1.37
C GLN A 105 -0.50 -4.84 -0.57
N LEU A 106 -0.62 -3.58 -0.98
CA LEU A 106 -1.53 -2.61 -0.33
C LEU A 106 -2.99 -2.95 -0.59
N VAL A 107 -3.34 -3.29 -1.84
CA VAL A 107 -4.68 -3.76 -2.19
C VAL A 107 -5.07 -4.98 -1.36
N ASP A 108 -4.18 -5.97 -1.24
CA ASP A 108 -4.37 -7.15 -0.38
C ASP A 108 -4.65 -6.77 1.10
N ILE A 109 -4.00 -5.72 1.61
CA ILE A 109 -4.24 -5.24 2.98
C ILE A 109 -5.62 -4.60 3.09
N PHE A 110 -6.01 -3.78 2.12
CA PHE A 110 -7.32 -3.13 2.07
C PHE A 110 -8.44 -4.18 2.00
N GLU A 111 -8.35 -5.16 1.10
CA GLU A 111 -9.35 -6.22 0.98
C GLU A 111 -9.50 -7.07 2.25
N ARG A 112 -8.39 -7.31 2.97
CA ARG A 112 -8.41 -8.01 4.27
C ARG A 112 -9.11 -7.20 5.35
N GLN A 113 -9.01 -5.86 5.34
CA GLN A 113 -9.80 -5.01 6.24
C GLN A 113 -11.30 -5.07 5.93
N GLY A 114 -11.66 -5.27 4.66
CA GLY A 114 -13.05 -5.49 4.23
C GLY A 114 -13.65 -6.82 4.64
N SER A 115 -12.81 -7.86 4.76
CA SER A 115 -13.26 -9.24 4.99
C SER A 115 -13.24 -9.69 6.45
N SER A 116 -12.80 -8.84 7.39
CA SER A 116 -12.64 -9.18 8.81
C SER A 116 -13.82 -8.81 9.70
#